data_AF-A0A9K3Q2X5-F1
#
_entry.id   AF-A0A9K3Q2X5-F1
#
_cell.length_a   1.000
_cell.length_b   1.000
_cell.length_c   1.000
_cell.angle_alpha   90.00
_cell.angle_beta   90.00
_cell.angle_gamma   90.00
#
_symmetry.space_group_name_H-M   'P 1'
#
loop_
_entity.id
_entity.type
_entity.pdbx_description
1 polymer ?
#
loop_
_entity_poly.entity_id
_entity_poly.type
_entity_poly.pdbx_seq_one_letter_code
_entity_poly.pdbx_strand_id
1 'polypeptide(L)'
;MATAADGTLTGFVWQTGVMRRDFEMYGDVLFVDCMDMAPGRKLYEIKFIVGDGIFAGESVLSKLGIQDTCRLILDHRHLSSEDMGSWPKAFGLTLFSVLREELHAMVKSIDEGQYNQALEAVRSKLRHPQYHKHAEYFETNIHNKRHLFANHIIKTYPGHLNVQGNALSSLLPCT
;
A
#
# COMPACT_ATOMS: atom_id res chain seq x y z
N MET A 1 16.43 11.97 -4.39
CA MET A 1 17.37 10.92 -3.99
C MET A 1 17.39 10.94 -2.49
N ALA A 2 16.92 9.88 -1.84
CA ALA A 2 16.83 9.84 -0.40
C ALA A 2 18.17 9.35 0.16
N THR A 3 18.65 10.02 1.20
CA THR A 3 19.87 9.68 1.92
C THR A 3 19.56 9.66 3.41
N ALA A 4 20.07 8.65 4.12
CA ALA A 4 19.99 8.56 5.56
C ALA A 4 20.84 9.67 6.23
N ALA A 5 20.66 9.86 7.54
CA ALA A 5 21.40 10.87 8.31
C ALA A 5 22.93 10.68 8.29
N ASP A 6 23.40 9.49 7.93
CA ASP A 6 24.82 9.14 7.76
C ASP A 6 25.34 9.35 6.32
N GLY A 7 24.51 9.85 5.41
CA GLY A 7 24.85 10.12 4.02
C GLY A 7 24.69 8.93 3.07
N THR A 8 24.24 7.78 3.57
CA THR A 8 24.07 6.57 2.74
C THR A 8 22.85 6.71 1.83
N LEU A 9 23.00 6.37 0.54
CA LEU A 9 21.91 6.41 -0.44
C LEU A 9 20.86 5.33 -0.14
N THR A 10 19.61 5.74 0.08
CA THR A 10 18.53 4.83 0.49
C THR A 10 17.43 4.67 -0.57
N GLY A 11 17.41 5.47 -1.65
CA GLY A 11 16.55 5.19 -2.80
C GLY A 11 16.28 6.35 -3.77
N PHE A 12 15.54 6.03 -4.83
CA PHE A 12 15.09 6.98 -5.86
C PHE A 12 13.57 7.19 -5.75
N VAL A 13 13.17 8.45 -5.66
CA VAL A 13 11.77 8.89 -5.79
C VAL A 13 11.64 9.56 -7.15
N TRP A 14 10.70 9.10 -7.98
CA TRP A 14 10.40 9.78 -9.23
C TRP A 14 9.43 10.93 -8.93
N GLN A 15 9.89 12.15 -9.20
CA GLN A 15 9.13 13.39 -8.99
C GLN A 15 9.15 14.19 -10.28
N THR A 16 8.03 14.82 -10.62
CA THR A 16 8.04 15.85 -11.67
C THR A 16 8.85 17.08 -11.19
N GLY A 17 9.34 17.92 -12.10
CA GLY A 17 10.17 19.07 -11.73
C GLY A 17 9.53 20.04 -10.74
N VAL A 18 8.20 20.15 -10.75
CA VAL A 18 7.42 20.98 -9.81
C VAL A 18 7.36 20.33 -8.43
N MET A 19 7.07 19.03 -8.36
CA MET A 19 7.06 18.26 -7.12
C MET A 19 8.41 18.24 -6.43
N ARG A 20 9.51 18.25 -7.19
CA ARG A 20 10.87 18.32 -6.65
C ARG A 20 11.13 19.63 -5.93
N ARG A 21 10.82 20.75 -6.57
CA ARG A 21 10.99 22.09 -5.99
C ARG A 21 10.18 22.25 -4.69
N ASP A 22 8.96 21.75 -4.69
CA ASP A 22 8.06 21.91 -3.55
C ASP A 22 8.44 20.96 -2.40
N PHE A 23 8.90 19.74 -2.70
CA PHE A 23 9.48 18.84 -1.69
C PHE A 23 10.78 19.39 -1.08
N GLU A 24 11.65 20.01 -1.89
CA GLU A 24 12.90 20.63 -1.42
C GLU A 24 12.64 21.82 -0.48
N MET A 25 11.50 22.51 -0.60
CA MET A 25 11.13 23.61 0.30
C MET A 25 10.39 23.16 1.57
N TYR A 26 9.68 22.03 1.53
CA TYR A 26 8.68 21.70 2.55
C TYR A 26 8.66 20.21 2.93
N GLY A 27 9.83 19.57 3.05
CA GLY A 27 10.09 18.11 3.09
C GLY A 27 9.22 17.17 3.95
N ASP A 28 8.24 17.68 4.69
CA ASP A 28 7.23 16.93 5.46
C ASP A 28 5.79 17.05 4.89
N VAL A 29 5.61 17.75 3.75
CA VAL A 29 4.30 18.11 3.18
C VAL A 29 4.06 17.43 1.83
N LEU A 30 2.97 16.66 1.75
CA LEU A 30 2.42 16.21 0.47
C LEU A 30 1.55 17.35 -0.12
N PHE A 31 1.99 17.94 -1.22
CA PHE A 31 1.24 18.98 -1.94
C PHE A 31 0.05 18.39 -2.70
N VAL A 32 -1.03 18.11 -1.98
CA VAL A 32 -2.33 17.80 -2.61
C VAL A 32 -2.91 19.03 -3.31
N ASP A 33 -2.43 20.22 -2.92
CA ASP A 33 -2.82 21.54 -3.40
C ASP A 33 -2.22 21.92 -4.78
N CYS A 34 -1.36 21.07 -5.36
CA CYS A 34 -0.93 21.25 -6.75
C CYS A 34 -2.08 21.13 -7.77
N MET A 35 -3.26 20.64 -7.34
CA MET A 35 -4.46 20.51 -8.16
C MET A 35 -5.25 21.84 -8.27
N ASP A 36 -5.21 22.69 -7.24
CA ASP A 36 -5.75 24.08 -7.32
C ASP A 36 -4.91 24.94 -8.29
N MET A 37 -3.66 24.55 -8.52
CA MET A 37 -2.76 25.17 -9.50
C MET A 37 -2.86 24.55 -10.92
N ALA A 38 -3.74 23.57 -11.15
CA ALA A 38 -3.95 22.92 -12.43
C ALA A 38 -5.39 23.14 -12.94
N PRO A 39 -5.73 24.36 -13.39
CA PRO A 39 -7.08 24.66 -13.88
C PRO A 39 -7.44 23.72 -15.04
N GLY A 40 -8.38 22.81 -14.78
CA GLY A 40 -8.85 21.81 -15.75
C GLY A 40 -8.78 20.35 -15.29
N ARG A 41 -8.04 20.03 -14.21
CA ARG A 41 -8.01 18.68 -13.62
C ARG A 41 -8.96 18.61 -12.45
N LYS A 42 -9.98 17.76 -12.53
CA LYS A 42 -10.99 17.64 -11.47
C LYS A 42 -10.63 16.48 -10.56
N LEU A 43 -10.66 16.69 -9.23
CA LEU A 43 -10.25 15.68 -8.26
C LEU A 43 -11.02 14.35 -8.39
N TYR A 44 -12.31 14.40 -8.75
CA TYR A 44 -13.13 13.20 -8.96
C TYR A 44 -12.71 12.34 -10.18
N GLU A 45 -11.86 12.88 -11.06
CA GLU A 45 -11.30 12.14 -12.19
C GLU A 45 -10.16 11.22 -11.74
N ILE A 46 -9.57 11.44 -10.56
CA ILE A 46 -8.56 10.57 -9.97
C ILE A 46 -9.21 9.26 -9.52
N LYS A 47 -8.86 8.16 -10.18
CA LYS A 47 -9.44 6.83 -9.89
C LYS A 47 -8.66 6.02 -8.86
N PHE A 48 -7.35 6.22 -8.79
CA PHE A 48 -6.47 5.49 -7.88
C PHE A 48 -5.42 6.40 -7.25
N ILE A 49 -5.15 6.16 -5.98
CA ILE A 49 -3.96 6.61 -5.28
C ILE A 49 -3.23 5.35 -4.83
N VAL A 50 -1.95 5.23 -5.18
CA VAL A 50 -1.10 4.13 -4.72
C VAL A 50 -0.11 4.71 -3.73
N GLY A 51 -0.18 4.24 -2.49
CA GLY A 51 0.55 4.78 -1.37
C GLY A 51 1.36 3.73 -0.62
N ASP A 52 2.43 4.19 0.02
CA ASP A 52 3.16 3.40 1.01
C ASP A 52 2.23 3.06 2.21
N GLY A 53 2.55 2.00 2.96
CA GLY A 53 1.85 1.53 4.16
C GLY A 53 1.69 2.58 5.27
N ILE A 54 2.35 3.73 5.16
CA ILE A 54 2.07 4.95 5.95
C ILE A 54 0.62 5.43 5.77
N PHE A 55 0.00 5.16 4.62
CA PHE A 55 -1.42 5.43 4.34
C PHE A 55 -2.34 4.25 4.73
N ALA A 56 -2.07 3.56 5.85
CA ALA A 56 -2.93 2.47 6.34
C ALA A 56 -4.34 2.93 6.79
N GLY A 57 -4.89 4.00 6.21
CA GLY A 57 -6.23 4.50 6.41
C GLY A 57 -6.72 5.35 5.23
N GLU A 58 -8.01 5.29 4.97
CA GLU A 58 -8.66 6.01 3.86
C GLU A 58 -8.97 7.48 4.18
N SER A 59 -8.50 8.00 5.32
CA SER A 59 -8.79 9.37 5.76
C SER A 59 -8.36 10.44 4.76
N VAL A 60 -7.37 10.15 3.92
CA VAL A 60 -6.94 11.04 2.85
C VAL A 60 -8.04 11.20 1.80
N LEU A 61 -8.76 10.13 1.44
CA LEU A 61 -9.85 10.18 0.47
C LEU A 61 -11.02 11.02 1.00
N SER A 62 -11.37 10.82 2.28
CA SER A 62 -12.42 11.59 2.96
C SER A 62 -12.07 13.08 3.07
N LYS A 63 -10.82 13.41 3.44
CA LYS A 63 -10.35 14.79 3.52
C LYS A 63 -10.38 15.50 2.17
N LEU A 64 -10.20 14.76 1.08
CA LEU A 64 -10.23 15.28 -0.29
C LEU A 64 -11.63 15.22 -0.93
N GLY A 65 -12.63 14.65 -0.26
CA GLY A 65 -13.98 14.52 -0.78
C GLY A 65 -14.10 13.63 -2.02
N ILE A 66 -13.19 12.67 -2.21
CA ILE A 66 -13.14 11.79 -3.39
C ILE A 66 -13.27 10.30 -3.07
N GLN A 67 -13.67 9.95 -1.84
CA GLN A 67 -13.83 8.56 -1.41
C GLN A 67 -14.81 7.74 -2.27
N ASP A 68 -15.77 8.42 -2.92
CA ASP A 68 -16.77 7.79 -3.78
C ASP A 68 -16.26 7.55 -5.22
N THR A 69 -15.22 8.29 -5.63
CA THR A 69 -14.71 8.30 -7.01
C THR A 69 -13.28 7.79 -7.15
N CYS A 70 -12.58 7.61 -6.04
CA CYS A 70 -11.18 7.23 -5.95
C CYS A 70 -10.99 6.04 -5.00
N ARG A 71 -10.01 5.17 -5.29
CA ARG A 71 -9.58 4.07 -4.44
C ARG A 71 -8.14 4.26 -3.99
N LEU A 72 -7.87 3.96 -2.72
CA LEU A 72 -6.51 3.87 -2.19
C LEU A 72 -6.04 2.42 -2.28
N ILE A 73 -4.86 2.20 -2.85
CA ILE A 73 -4.20 0.90 -2.92
C ILE A 73 -2.85 1.03 -2.22
N LEU A 74 -2.51 0.04 -1.41
CA LEU A 74 -1.22 -0.03 -0.74
C LEU A 74 -0.19 -0.71 -1.64
N ASP A 75 1.02 -0.17 -1.63
CA ASP A 75 2.16 -0.79 -2.27
C ASP A 75 2.52 -2.11 -1.58
N HIS A 76 2.43 -3.22 -2.31
CA HIS A 76 2.67 -4.56 -1.81
C HIS A 76 4.10 -4.76 -1.29
N ARG A 77 5.11 -4.12 -1.91
CA ARG A 77 6.50 -4.22 -1.43
C ARG A 77 6.61 -3.61 -0.04
N HIS A 78 5.98 -2.47 0.18
CA HIS A 78 6.00 -1.76 1.45
C HIS A 78 5.10 -2.41 2.53
N LEU A 79 4.30 -3.41 2.16
CA LEU A 79 3.63 -4.26 3.14
C LEU A 79 4.57 -5.36 3.64
N SER A 80 5.23 -6.08 2.74
CA SER A 80 5.78 -7.40 3.05
C SER A 80 7.30 -7.57 2.86
N SER A 81 8.04 -6.54 2.44
CA SER A 81 9.50 -6.65 2.33
C SER A 81 10.15 -6.67 3.71
N GLU A 82 11.12 -7.56 3.94
CA GLU A 82 11.73 -7.77 5.26
C GLU A 82 12.52 -6.55 5.77
N ASP A 83 13.04 -5.74 4.86
CA ASP A 83 13.91 -4.60 5.11
C ASP A 83 13.16 -3.29 5.44
N MET A 84 12.03 -3.05 4.78
CA MET A 84 11.31 -1.78 4.86
C MET A 84 9.80 -1.92 5.09
N GLY A 85 9.25 -3.14 4.97
CA GLY A 85 7.84 -3.43 5.05
C GLY A 85 7.20 -3.15 6.42
N SER A 86 5.92 -2.80 6.40
CA SER A 86 5.13 -2.53 7.61
C SER A 86 4.78 -3.80 8.39
N TRP A 87 4.56 -4.95 7.75
CA TRP A 87 4.24 -6.20 8.44
C TRP A 87 5.42 -6.79 9.24
N PRO A 88 6.66 -6.85 8.73
CA PRO A 88 7.80 -7.24 9.57
C PRO A 88 8.00 -6.34 10.79
N LYS A 89 7.73 -5.03 10.67
CA LYS A 89 7.76 -4.10 11.82
C LYS A 89 6.67 -4.41 12.84
N ALA A 90 5.47 -4.76 12.39
CA ALA A 90 4.33 -5.06 13.26
C ALA A 90 4.44 -6.42 13.97
N PHE A 91 4.93 -7.46 13.28
CA PHE A 91 5.04 -8.81 13.83
C PHE A 91 6.42 -9.12 14.44
N GLY A 92 7.44 -8.33 14.12
CA GLY A 92 8.84 -8.69 14.34
C GLY A 92 9.31 -9.76 13.35
N LEU A 93 10.60 -9.75 13.02
CA LEU A 93 11.17 -10.60 11.96
C LEU A 93 10.93 -12.10 12.17
N THR A 94 11.00 -12.58 13.42
CA THR A 94 10.83 -14.01 13.74
C THR A 94 9.40 -14.50 13.51
N LEU A 95 8.39 -13.73 13.93
CA LEU A 95 7.00 -14.12 13.69
C LEU A 95 6.62 -13.85 12.23
N PHE A 96 7.11 -12.75 11.64
CA PHE A 96 6.88 -12.44 10.24
C PHE A 96 7.38 -13.54 9.31
N SER A 97 8.58 -14.10 9.53
CA SER A 97 9.09 -15.19 8.70
C SER A 97 8.20 -16.43 8.71
N VAL A 98 7.53 -16.68 9.84
CA VAL A 98 6.56 -17.78 9.99
C VAL A 98 5.24 -17.49 9.26
N LEU A 99 4.84 -16.22 9.15
CA LEU A 99 3.58 -15.79 8.52
C LEU A 99 3.70 -15.39 7.04
N ARG A 100 4.93 -15.18 6.56
CA ARG A 100 5.23 -14.50 5.29
C ARG A 100 4.54 -15.13 4.09
N GLU A 101 4.60 -16.44 3.96
CA GLU A 101 4.04 -17.17 2.82
C GLU A 101 2.52 -16.97 2.73
N GLU A 102 1.81 -17.08 3.85
CA GLU A 102 0.36 -16.89 3.87
C GLU A 102 -0.02 -15.43 3.69
N LEU A 103 0.73 -14.49 4.28
CA LEU A 103 0.52 -13.05 4.07
C LEU A 103 0.72 -12.68 2.59
N HIS A 104 1.73 -13.23 1.92
CA HIS A 104 1.91 -13.07 0.48
C HIS A 104 0.79 -13.73 -0.33
N ALA A 105 0.30 -14.90 0.10
CA ALA A 105 -0.82 -15.57 -0.55
C ALA A 105 -2.11 -14.73 -0.44
N MET A 106 -2.35 -14.06 0.70
CA MET A 106 -3.45 -13.10 0.85
C MET A 106 -3.35 -11.95 -0.16
N VAL A 107 -2.16 -11.35 -0.33
CA VAL A 107 -1.93 -10.28 -1.33
C VAL A 107 -2.18 -10.80 -2.75
N LYS A 108 -1.63 -11.97 -3.08
CA LYS A 108 -1.63 -12.51 -4.46
C LYS A 108 -2.90 -13.26 -4.86
N SER A 109 -3.80 -13.52 -3.91
CA SER A 109 -5.06 -14.24 -4.11
C SER A 109 -5.78 -13.81 -5.40
N ILE A 110 -6.20 -14.79 -6.21
CA ILE A 110 -6.95 -14.51 -7.46
C ILE A 110 -8.46 -14.44 -7.23
N ASP A 111 -8.94 -15.08 -6.17
CA ASP A 111 -10.34 -15.14 -5.76
C ASP A 111 -10.45 -15.11 -4.22
N GLU A 112 -11.67 -14.97 -3.74
CA GLU A 112 -11.99 -14.93 -2.31
C GLU A 112 -11.67 -16.26 -1.60
N GLY A 113 -11.78 -17.40 -2.30
CA GLY A 113 -11.49 -18.73 -1.75
C GLY A 113 -10.00 -18.88 -1.38
N GLN A 114 -9.11 -18.49 -2.29
CA GLN A 114 -7.66 -18.49 -2.03
C GLN A 114 -7.28 -17.52 -0.91
N TYR A 115 -7.92 -16.34 -0.87
CA TYR A 115 -7.71 -15.40 0.21
C TYR A 115 -8.12 -16.00 1.56
N ASN A 116 -9.30 -16.61 1.64
CA ASN A 116 -9.83 -17.21 2.86
C ASN A 116 -8.99 -18.41 3.33
N GLN A 117 -8.44 -19.21 2.41
CA GLN A 117 -7.52 -20.29 2.76
C GLN A 117 -6.25 -19.75 3.44
N ALA A 118 -5.65 -18.69 2.88
CA ALA A 118 -4.47 -18.06 3.47
C ALA A 118 -4.78 -17.35 4.80
N LEU A 119 -5.94 -16.69 4.88
CA LEU A 119 -6.44 -16.05 6.09
C LEU A 119 -6.54 -17.04 7.26
N GLU A 120 -7.16 -18.20 7.06
CA GLU A 120 -7.30 -19.21 8.10
C GLU A 120 -5.96 -19.82 8.52
N ALA A 121 -5.02 -19.95 7.59
CA ALA A 121 -3.67 -20.40 7.90
C ALA A 121 -2.92 -19.39 8.80
N VAL A 122 -3.04 -18.08 8.56
CA VAL A 122 -2.50 -17.05 9.46
C VAL A 122 -3.18 -17.09 10.83
N ARG A 123 -4.51 -17.15 10.87
CA ARG A 123 -5.28 -17.24 12.13
C ARG A 123 -4.86 -18.45 12.97
N SER A 124 -4.62 -19.59 12.33
CA SER A 124 -4.13 -20.79 13.00
C SER A 124 -2.78 -20.57 13.67
N LYS A 125 -1.83 -19.92 12.97
CA LYS A 125 -0.50 -19.59 13.49
C LYS A 125 -0.53 -18.56 14.64
N LEU A 126 -1.51 -17.66 14.63
CA LEU A 126 -1.71 -16.64 15.66
C LEU A 126 -2.62 -17.08 16.83
N ARG A 127 -3.08 -18.34 16.83
CA ARG A 127 -4.04 -18.85 17.84
C ARG A 127 -3.47 -18.91 19.25
N HIS A 128 -2.14 -19.04 19.39
CA HIS A 128 -1.52 -19.17 20.71
C HIS A 128 -1.71 -17.88 21.53
N PRO A 129 -2.08 -17.96 22.84
CA PRO A 129 -2.35 -16.77 23.67
C PRO A 129 -1.24 -15.72 23.69
N GLN A 130 0.02 -16.16 23.56
CA GLN A 130 1.19 -15.27 23.50
C GLN A 130 1.15 -14.28 22.32
N TYR A 131 0.37 -14.58 21.27
CA TYR A 131 0.23 -13.75 20.08
C TYR A 131 -1.06 -12.92 20.07
N HIS A 132 -1.81 -12.82 21.17
CA HIS A 132 -3.10 -12.11 21.21
C HIS A 132 -3.05 -10.69 20.59
N LYS A 133 -2.04 -9.88 20.93
CA LYS A 133 -1.88 -8.53 20.34
C LYS A 133 -1.63 -8.54 18.83
N HIS A 134 -0.88 -9.54 18.35
CA HIS A 134 -0.62 -9.72 16.92
C HIS A 134 -1.87 -10.22 16.18
N ALA A 135 -2.67 -11.08 16.81
CA ALA A 135 -3.96 -11.51 16.29
C ALA A 135 -4.94 -10.32 16.17
N GLU A 136 -5.02 -9.48 17.20
CA GLU A 136 -5.82 -8.25 17.16
C GLU A 136 -5.36 -7.30 16.06
N TYR A 137 -4.04 -7.05 15.95
CA TYR A 137 -3.47 -6.24 14.88
C TYR A 137 -3.81 -6.82 13.50
N PHE A 138 -3.67 -8.14 13.31
CA PHE A 138 -3.96 -8.81 12.07
C PHE A 138 -5.43 -8.62 11.64
N GLU A 139 -6.39 -8.83 12.54
CA GLU A 139 -7.80 -8.63 12.20
C GLU A 139 -8.12 -7.16 11.89
N THR A 140 -7.64 -6.24 12.73
CA THR A 140 -7.99 -4.81 12.64
C THR A 140 -7.27 -4.05 11.54
N ASN A 141 -6.01 -4.35 11.29
CA ASN A 141 -5.14 -3.58 10.40
C ASN A 141 -4.76 -4.30 9.12
N ILE A 142 -4.98 -5.61 9.01
CA ILE A 142 -4.71 -6.39 7.80
C ILE A 142 -6.02 -6.90 7.20
N HIS A 143 -6.75 -7.78 7.89
CA HIS A 143 -7.94 -8.41 7.31
C HIS A 143 -9.08 -7.42 7.05
N ASN A 144 -9.37 -6.52 8.00
CA ASN A 144 -10.38 -5.47 7.83
C ASN A 144 -10.01 -4.44 6.75
N LYS A 145 -8.73 -4.37 6.35
CA LYS A 145 -8.21 -3.43 5.34
C LYS A 145 -7.79 -4.14 4.05
N ARG A 146 -8.26 -5.36 3.82
CA ARG A 146 -7.90 -6.19 2.66
C ARG A 146 -8.25 -5.56 1.31
N HIS A 147 -9.26 -4.70 1.26
CA HIS A 147 -9.64 -3.96 0.05
C HIS A 147 -8.55 -3.01 -0.46
N LEU A 148 -7.55 -2.72 0.39
CA LEU A 148 -6.41 -1.88 0.05
C LEU A 148 -5.26 -2.66 -0.62
N PHE A 149 -5.21 -3.99 -0.56
CA PHE A 149 -4.05 -4.76 -1.06
C PHE A 149 -4.37 -6.13 -1.67
N ALA A 150 -5.56 -6.71 -1.43
CA ALA A 150 -5.87 -8.03 -1.94
C ALA A 150 -6.17 -7.97 -3.44
N ASN A 151 -5.38 -8.68 -4.25
CA ASN A 151 -5.49 -8.64 -5.71
C ASN A 151 -6.88 -9.00 -6.23
N HIS A 152 -7.53 -10.02 -5.65
CA HIS A 152 -8.87 -10.43 -6.07
C HIS A 152 -9.91 -9.32 -5.88
N ILE A 153 -9.72 -8.40 -4.93
CA ILE A 153 -10.57 -7.22 -4.75
C ILE A 153 -10.15 -6.11 -5.70
N ILE A 154 -8.86 -5.77 -5.75
CA ILE A 154 -8.34 -4.66 -6.56
C ILE A 154 -8.69 -4.83 -8.05
N LYS A 155 -8.65 -6.06 -8.56
CA LYS A 155 -8.99 -6.38 -9.96
C LYS A 155 -10.46 -6.14 -10.30
N THR A 156 -11.34 -5.97 -9.32
CA THR A 156 -12.74 -5.59 -9.57
C THR A 156 -12.91 -4.09 -9.84
N TYR A 157 -11.89 -3.27 -9.53
CA TYR A 157 -11.97 -1.83 -9.71
C TYR A 157 -11.73 -1.43 -11.18
N PRO A 158 -12.63 -0.66 -11.81
CA PRO A 158 -12.42 -0.17 -13.18
C PRO A 158 -11.13 0.64 -13.30
N GLY A 159 -10.28 0.32 -14.29
CA GLY A 159 -9.04 1.06 -14.56
C GLY A 159 -7.86 0.71 -13.63
N HIS A 160 -7.88 -0.44 -12.96
CA HIS A 160 -6.84 -0.87 -12.02
C HIS A 160 -5.43 -1.08 -12.65
N LEU A 161 -5.32 -1.16 -13.99
CA LEU A 161 -4.08 -1.27 -14.76
C LEU A 161 -3.05 -2.31 -14.25
N ASN A 162 -3.50 -3.32 -13.50
CA ASN A 162 -2.64 -4.27 -12.79
C ASN A 162 -1.55 -3.60 -11.92
N VAL A 163 -1.83 -2.45 -11.31
CA VAL A 163 -0.83 -1.74 -10.48
C VAL A 163 -0.57 -2.53 -9.20
N GLN A 164 0.69 -2.95 -8.97
CA GLN A 164 1.11 -3.79 -7.84
C GLN A 164 2.26 -3.19 -7.00
N GLY A 165 2.52 -1.89 -7.10
CA GLY A 165 3.53 -1.22 -6.27
C GLY A 165 4.99 -1.40 -6.72
N ASN A 166 5.27 -2.04 -7.86
CA ASN A 166 6.59 -1.92 -8.49
C ASN A 166 6.54 -0.83 -9.56
N ALA A 167 7.58 0.02 -9.60
CA ALA A 167 7.82 0.92 -10.71
C ALA A 167 7.73 0.13 -12.01
N LEU A 168 6.71 0.42 -12.83
CA LEU A 168 6.58 -0.01 -14.22
C LEU A 168 7.10 -1.45 -14.49
N SER A 169 6.42 -2.49 -13.99
CA SER A 169 6.63 -3.82 -14.56
C SER A 169 5.93 -3.92 -15.91
N SER A 170 6.65 -3.48 -16.95
CA SER A 170 6.65 -3.95 -18.33
C SER A 170 5.32 -4.14 -19.07
N LEU A 171 5.16 -3.30 -20.11
CA LEU A 171 4.52 -3.62 -21.41
C LEU A 171 3.00 -3.81 -21.41
N LEU A 172 2.28 -2.70 -21.63
CA LEU A 172 1.14 -2.77 -22.55
C LEU A 172 1.73 -2.99 -23.95
N PRO A 173 1.37 -4.05 -24.70
CA PRO A 173 1.55 -4.01 -26.13
C PRO A 173 0.61 -2.93 -26.66
N CYS A 174 1.17 -1.95 -27.36
CA CYS A 174 0.38 -1.09 -28.23
C CYS A 174 -0.37 -1.98 -29.21
N THR A 175 -1.69 -1.88 -29.21
CA THR A 175 -2.52 -2.14 -30.39
C THR A 175 -3.34 -0.91 -30.66
#